data_AF-A0A8D0C8G7-F1
#
_entry.id   AF-A0A8D0C8G7-F1
#
_cell.length_a   1.000
_cell.length_b   1.000
_cell.length_c   1.000
_cell.angle_alpha   90.00
_cell.angle_beta   90.00
_cell.angle_gamma   90.00
#
_symmetry.space_group_name_H-M   'P 1'
#
loop_
_entity.id
_entity.type
_entity.pdbx_description
1 polymer ?
#
loop_
_entity_poly.entity_id
_entity_poly.type
_entity_poly.pdbx_seq_one_letter_code
_entity_poly.pdbx_strand_id
1 'polypeptide(L)'
;MLPLDLVWLSCHSLNTLCVRFCSSLQDCECFGHSNRCSYIDLLSTFICVRCKHNTRGQHCELCRLGYYRNASAKLDDENICIECNCSSVGSVHDRCNEKGVCECKQGTTGPKCDKCLQGFYWHNQGCQCGTGMQAQHP
;
A
#
# COMPACT_ATOMS: atom_id res chain seq x y z
N MET A 1 22.11 -8.79 -37.79
CA MET A 1 22.25 -10.25 -37.95
C MET A 1 23.16 -10.73 -36.83
N LEU A 2 22.65 -11.52 -35.88
CA LEU A 2 23.43 -12.15 -34.79
C LEU A 2 24.11 -13.43 -35.31
N PRO A 3 25.21 -13.90 -34.69
CA PRO A 3 25.14 -14.79 -33.51
C PRO A 3 26.19 -14.42 -32.42
N LEU A 4 25.86 -14.36 -31.11
CA LEU A 4 25.85 -15.44 -30.11
C LEU A 4 26.92 -16.52 -30.33
N ASP A 5 28.00 -16.53 -29.53
CA ASP A 5 28.54 -17.76 -28.93
C ASP A 5 29.70 -17.53 -27.93
N LEU A 6 29.54 -18.15 -26.76
CA LEU A 6 30.57 -18.80 -25.94
C LEU A 6 31.61 -17.93 -25.19
N VAL A 7 31.12 -17.42 -24.07
CA VAL A 7 31.77 -17.41 -22.76
C VAL A 7 32.70 -18.62 -22.56
N TRP A 8 34.04 -18.46 -22.62
CA TRP A 8 35.00 -19.15 -21.73
C TRP A 8 36.46 -18.69 -21.94
N LEU A 9 37.21 -18.64 -20.82
CA LEU A 9 38.67 -18.54 -20.68
C LEU A 9 39.27 -17.13 -20.87
N SER A 10 39.59 -16.36 -19.83
CA SER A 10 40.70 -16.68 -18.91
C SER A 10 40.76 -15.65 -17.77
N CYS A 11 40.37 -16.02 -16.55
CA CYS A 11 40.72 -15.25 -15.35
C CYS A 11 41.93 -15.94 -14.70
N HIS A 12 43.13 -15.60 -15.17
CA HIS A 12 44.38 -16.19 -14.68
C HIS A 12 45.04 -15.29 -13.61
N SER A 13 45.47 -15.95 -12.54
CA SER A 13 46.52 -15.59 -11.58
C SER A 13 46.23 -14.52 -10.51
N LEU A 14 45.90 -15.05 -9.33
CA LEU A 14 46.26 -14.61 -7.97
C LEU A 14 46.91 -13.22 -7.82
N ASN A 15 46.18 -12.37 -7.08
CA ASN A 15 46.59 -11.19 -6.31
C ASN A 15 46.25 -9.81 -6.91
N THR A 16 45.51 -9.05 -6.10
CA THR A 16 45.13 -7.62 -6.23
C THR A 16 43.84 -7.32 -7.01
N LEU A 17 42.87 -6.74 -6.28
CA LEU A 17 41.62 -6.12 -6.74
C LEU A 17 40.39 -7.04 -6.78
N CYS A 18 39.68 -7.11 -5.65
CA CYS A 18 38.28 -7.51 -5.57
C CYS A 18 37.44 -6.50 -6.36
N VAL A 19 37.31 -6.68 -7.68
CA VAL A 19 36.41 -5.88 -8.49
C VAL A 19 35.59 -6.78 -9.41
N ARG A 20 34.35 -6.96 -8.93
CA ARG A 20 33.11 -6.96 -9.72
C ARG A 20 32.81 -8.24 -10.48
N PHE A 21 32.76 -9.35 -9.74
CA PHE A 21 31.72 -10.35 -9.97
C PHE A 21 30.71 -10.27 -8.84
N CYS A 22 29.78 -9.34 -8.99
CA CYS A 22 28.55 -9.30 -8.21
C CYS A 22 27.39 -9.30 -9.20
N SER A 23 27.19 -10.44 -9.85
CA SER A 23 25.97 -10.73 -10.61
C SER A 23 25.03 -11.63 -9.81
N SER A 24 25.29 -11.80 -8.51
CA SER A 24 24.53 -12.67 -7.59
C SER A 24 24.12 -11.98 -6.28
N LEU A 25 24.15 -10.65 -6.22
CA LEU A 25 23.18 -9.93 -5.37
C LEU A 25 21.89 -9.98 -6.18
N GLN A 26 20.94 -10.86 -5.80
CA GLN A 26 19.60 -10.84 -6.37
C GLN A 26 19.12 -9.39 -6.36
N ASP A 27 18.79 -8.84 -7.53
CA ASP A 27 18.22 -7.51 -7.62
C ASP A 27 16.92 -7.51 -6.81
N CYS A 28 16.81 -6.62 -5.83
CA CYS A 28 15.69 -6.63 -4.91
C CYS A 28 14.45 -6.11 -5.63
N GLU A 29 13.56 -7.02 -6.00
CA GLU A 29 12.32 -6.69 -6.69
C GLU A 29 11.31 -6.07 -5.72
N CYS A 30 11.36 -4.74 -5.58
CA CYS A 30 10.47 -3.97 -4.70
C CYS A 30 9.35 -3.25 -5.47
N PHE A 31 9.01 -3.73 -6.68
CA PHE A 31 8.04 -3.11 -7.60
C PHE A 31 8.20 -1.58 -7.75
N GLY A 32 9.44 -1.07 -7.78
CA GLY A 32 9.70 0.37 -7.86
C GLY A 32 9.34 1.19 -6.61
N HIS A 33 8.84 0.57 -5.54
CA HIS A 33 8.45 1.25 -4.30
C HIS A 33 9.54 1.27 -3.23
N SER A 34 10.67 0.58 -3.44
CA SER A 34 11.88 0.76 -2.63
C SER A 34 13.11 0.52 -3.47
N ASN A 35 14.20 1.21 -3.14
CA ASN A 35 15.53 0.95 -3.67
C ASN A 35 16.42 0.27 -2.62
N ARG A 36 15.82 -0.25 -1.53
CA ARG A 36 16.53 -0.84 -0.41
C ARG A 36 15.84 -2.10 0.05
N CYS A 37 16.65 -3.11 0.34
CA CYS A 37 16.21 -4.37 0.89
C CYS A 37 17.21 -4.86 1.93
N SER A 38 16.77 -5.82 2.73
CA SER A 38 17.59 -6.54 3.70
C SER A 38 17.36 -8.03 3.51
N TYR A 39 18.44 -8.80 3.52
CA TYR A 39 18.37 -10.25 3.58
C TYR A 39 18.02 -10.67 5.00
N ILE A 40 17.04 -11.56 5.14
CA ILE A 40 16.60 -12.09 6.43
C ILE A 40 16.97 -13.58 6.47
N ASP A 41 18.06 -13.91 7.16
CA ASP A 41 18.64 -15.26 7.21
C ASP A 41 17.63 -16.33 7.64
N LEU A 42 16.76 -16.01 8.62
CA LEU A 42 15.75 -16.93 9.16
C LEU A 42 14.70 -17.37 8.13
N LEU A 43 14.48 -16.55 7.11
CA LEU A 43 13.49 -16.79 6.06
C LEU A 43 14.15 -17.06 4.70
N SER A 44 15.48 -17.06 4.66
CA SER A 44 16.30 -17.20 3.45
C SER A 44 15.83 -16.31 2.28
N THR A 45 15.34 -15.10 2.58
CA THR A 45 14.69 -14.22 1.59
C THR A 45 15.09 -12.76 1.78
N PHE A 46 14.91 -11.96 0.74
CA PHE A 46 15.07 -10.51 0.79
C PHE A 46 13.73 -9.85 1.11
N ILE A 47 13.76 -8.83 1.96
CA ILE A 47 12.60 -8.00 2.27
C ILE A 47 12.96 -6.55 1.96
N CYS A 48 12.13 -5.92 1.15
CA CYS A 48 12.19 -4.50 0.87
C CYS A 48 11.94 -3.70 2.14
N VAL A 49 12.82 -2.73 2.40
CA VAL A 49 12.73 -1.86 3.58
C VAL A 49 12.28 -0.47 3.16
N ARG A 50 11.48 0.17 4.01
CA ARG A 50 10.96 1.54 3.79
C ARG A 50 10.22 1.71 2.46
N CYS A 51 9.27 0.83 2.18
CA CYS A 51 8.37 0.94 1.03
C CYS A 51 7.74 2.35 0.95
N LYS A 52 7.80 2.96 -0.23
CA LYS A 52 7.21 4.25 -0.61
C LYS A 52 5.78 4.04 -1.12
N HIS A 53 5.15 5.09 -1.66
CA HIS A 53 3.88 4.98 -2.43
C HIS A 53 2.74 4.29 -1.66
N ASN A 54 2.74 4.44 -0.33
CA ASN A 54 1.79 3.81 0.59
C ASN A 54 1.70 2.29 0.47
N THR A 55 2.78 1.65 0.02
CA THR A 55 2.89 0.20 -0.02
C THR A 55 3.59 -0.36 1.23
N ARG A 56 3.48 -1.69 1.37
CA ARG A 56 4.05 -2.57 2.38
C ARG A 56 4.12 -3.99 1.78
N GLY A 57 4.60 -4.94 2.57
CA GLY A 57 4.79 -6.32 2.11
C GLY A 57 6.27 -6.61 1.95
N GLN A 58 6.61 -7.83 1.58
CA GLN A 58 8.00 -8.22 1.42
C GLN A 58 8.64 -7.52 0.23
N HIS A 59 7.87 -7.31 -0.83
CA HIS A 59 8.29 -6.71 -2.08
C HIS A 59 7.60 -5.36 -2.33
N CYS A 60 7.00 -4.77 -1.28
CA CYS A 60 6.20 -3.55 -1.38
C CYS A 60 4.97 -3.68 -2.32
N GLU A 61 4.36 -4.87 -2.36
CA GLU A 61 3.29 -5.27 -3.28
C GLU A 61 1.87 -5.04 -2.74
N LEU A 62 1.74 -4.76 -1.44
CA LEU A 62 0.47 -4.59 -0.74
C LEU A 62 0.28 -3.14 -0.31
N CYS A 63 -0.95 -2.66 -0.26
CA CYS A 63 -1.23 -1.35 0.35
C CYS A 63 -1.14 -1.38 1.88
N ARG A 64 -0.67 -0.27 2.46
CA ARG A 64 -0.70 -0.03 3.90
C ARG A 64 -2.13 -0.05 4.44
N LEU A 65 -2.26 -0.23 5.76
CA LEU A 65 -3.57 -0.08 6.41
C LEU A 65 -4.07 1.36 6.21
N GLY A 66 -5.38 1.51 5.98
CA GLY A 66 -5.96 2.78 5.57
C GLY A 66 -5.83 3.10 4.07
N TYR A 67 -5.30 2.17 3.26
CA TYR A 67 -5.22 2.29 1.80
C TYR A 67 -5.78 1.05 1.11
N TYR A 68 -6.30 1.22 -0.11
CA TYR A 68 -6.76 0.14 -0.97
C TYR A 68 -6.10 0.21 -2.35
N ARG A 69 -6.06 -0.92 -3.07
CA ARG A 69 -5.38 -1.03 -4.37
C ARG A 69 -6.20 -0.33 -5.46
N ASN A 70 -5.54 0.52 -6.23
CA ASN A 70 -6.06 1.05 -7.49
C ASN A 70 -6.00 -0.04 -8.57
N ALA A 71 -7.15 -0.62 -8.92
CA ALA A 71 -7.21 -1.69 -9.90
C ALA A 71 -6.79 -1.26 -11.32
N SER A 72 -6.85 0.03 -11.63
CA SER A 72 -6.49 0.60 -12.93
C SER A 72 -5.01 0.93 -13.07
N ALA A 73 -4.27 0.97 -11.96
CA ALA A 73 -2.84 1.24 -11.95
C ALA A 73 -2.00 -0.04 -12.08
N LYS A 74 -0.82 0.10 -12.67
CA LYS A 74 0.19 -0.97 -12.70
C LYS A 74 0.81 -1.15 -11.32
N LEU A 75 1.41 -2.32 -11.08
CA LEU A 75 1.98 -2.62 -9.77
C LEU A 75 3.11 -1.66 -9.37
N ASP A 76 3.86 -1.10 -10.31
CA ASP A 76 4.98 -0.19 -10.09
C ASP A 76 4.59 1.30 -10.06
N ASP A 77 3.30 1.60 -10.18
CA ASP A 77 2.79 2.97 -10.21
C ASP A 77 2.82 3.64 -8.82
N GLU A 78 3.26 4.89 -8.74
CA GLU A 78 3.31 5.64 -7.47
C GLU A 78 1.93 5.83 -6.81
N ASN A 79 0.85 5.73 -7.59
CA ASN A 79 -0.54 5.87 -7.15
C ASN A 79 -1.28 4.52 -7.08
N ILE A 80 -0.54 3.40 -6.94
CA ILE A 80 -1.12 2.07 -6.80
C ILE A 80 -1.98 1.91 -5.54
N CYS A 81 -1.74 2.73 -4.50
CA CYS A 81 -2.47 2.71 -3.24
C CYS A 81 -3.22 4.02 -3.00
N ILE A 82 -4.55 3.93 -2.95
CA ILE A 82 -5.45 5.06 -2.72
C ILE A 82 -5.88 5.06 -1.26
N GLU A 83 -5.86 6.22 -0.62
CA GLU A 83 -6.29 6.38 0.77
C GLU A 83 -7.79 6.09 0.95
N CYS A 84 -8.11 5.36 2.01
CA CYS A 84 -9.47 4.98 2.34
C CYS A 84 -10.32 6.19 2.71
N ASN A 85 -9.78 7.21 3.41
CA ASN A 85 -10.53 8.39 3.88
C ASN A 85 -11.82 8.06 4.65
N CYS A 86 -11.76 7.04 5.51
CA CYS A 86 -12.88 6.69 6.40
C CYS A 86 -13.05 7.76 7.48
N SER A 87 -14.27 8.21 7.73
CA SER A 87 -14.60 9.20 8.76
C SER A 87 -14.17 8.72 10.14
N SER A 88 -13.34 9.48 10.85
CA SER A 88 -12.87 9.11 12.20
C SER A 88 -14.01 9.01 13.23
N VAL A 89 -15.05 9.81 13.04
CA VAL A 89 -16.25 9.80 13.89
C VAL A 89 -17.31 8.83 13.38
N GLY A 90 -17.46 8.68 12.06
CA GLY A 90 -18.52 7.88 11.45
C GLY A 90 -18.16 6.42 11.14
N SER A 91 -16.88 6.10 10.96
CA SER A 91 -16.43 4.73 10.68
C SER A 91 -16.02 4.00 11.95
N VAL A 92 -16.12 2.67 11.94
CA VAL A 92 -15.66 1.79 13.02
C VAL A 92 -14.13 1.87 13.16
N HIS A 93 -13.44 1.95 12.02
CA HIS A 93 -11.99 2.09 11.91
C HIS A 93 -11.61 2.82 10.61
N ASP A 94 -10.33 3.14 10.46
CA ASP A 94 -9.75 3.84 9.29
C ASP A 94 -9.57 2.95 8.04
N ARG A 95 -9.83 1.65 8.14
CA ARG A 95 -9.67 0.67 7.06
C ARG A 95 -10.92 0.59 6.17
N CYS A 96 -10.69 0.32 4.88
CA CYS A 96 -11.73 0.07 3.89
C CYS A 96 -11.50 -1.25 3.15
N ASN A 97 -12.52 -1.72 2.43
CA ASN A 97 -12.41 -2.90 1.57
C ASN A 97 -11.67 -2.60 0.25
N GLU A 98 -11.53 -3.61 -0.60
CA GLU A 98 -10.83 -3.50 -1.91
C GLU A 98 -11.44 -2.46 -2.86
N LYS A 99 -12.69 -2.04 -2.62
CA LYS A 99 -13.39 -1.00 -3.41
C LYS A 99 -13.31 0.38 -2.76
N GLY A 100 -12.57 0.53 -1.67
CA GLY A 100 -12.48 1.80 -0.95
C GLY A 100 -13.69 2.12 -0.05
N VAL A 101 -14.53 1.13 0.28
CA VAL A 101 -15.74 1.33 1.11
C VAL A 101 -15.43 1.00 2.58
N CYS A 102 -15.76 1.93 3.47
CA CYS A 102 -15.53 1.87 4.90
C CYS A 102 -16.65 1.15 5.65
N GLU A 103 -16.33 0.60 6.82
CA GLU A 103 -17.32 0.08 7.75
C GLU A 103 -17.90 1.21 8.61
N CYS A 104 -19.21 1.44 8.49
CA CYS A 104 -19.90 2.56 9.13
C CYS A 104 -20.47 2.18 10.50
N LYS A 105 -20.34 3.10 11.46
CA LYS A 105 -21.04 3.02 12.75
C LYS A 105 -22.54 3.21 12.54
N GLN A 106 -23.33 2.77 13.52
CA GLN A 106 -24.77 2.97 13.52
C GLN A 106 -25.15 4.44 13.30
N GLY A 107 -26.15 4.69 12.45
CA GLY A 107 -26.61 6.04 12.14
C GLY A 107 -25.80 6.76 11.05
N THR A 108 -24.68 6.21 10.60
CA THR A 108 -23.84 6.79 9.52
C THR A 108 -23.96 5.98 8.24
N THR A 109 -23.64 6.59 7.10
CA THR A 109 -23.76 5.99 5.76
C THR A 109 -22.81 6.66 4.76
N GLY A 110 -22.81 6.14 3.53
CA GLY A 110 -21.91 6.55 2.45
C GLY A 110 -20.62 5.73 2.42
N PRO A 111 -19.87 5.76 1.30
CA PRO A 111 -18.66 4.94 1.15
C PRO A 111 -17.57 5.29 2.16
N LYS A 112 -17.60 6.51 2.72
CA LYS A 112 -16.63 7.04 3.68
C LYS A 112 -17.22 7.25 5.08
N CYS A 113 -18.48 6.87 5.29
CA CYS A 113 -19.23 7.08 6.54
C CYS A 113 -19.26 8.56 6.98
N ASP A 114 -19.31 9.45 6.00
CA ASP A 114 -19.29 10.91 6.11
C ASP A 114 -20.69 11.53 6.05
N LYS A 115 -21.73 10.69 6.02
CA LYS A 115 -23.14 11.12 6.01
C LYS A 115 -23.90 10.44 7.14
N CYS A 116 -24.95 11.09 7.63
CA CYS A 116 -25.91 10.45 8.50
C CYS A 116 -27.00 9.74 7.69
N LEU A 117 -27.53 8.65 8.24
CA LEU A 117 -28.76 8.04 7.75
C LEU A 117 -29.92 9.02 7.89
N GLN A 118 -30.99 8.79 7.13
CA GLN A 118 -32.21 9.59 7.26
C GLN A 118 -32.75 9.54 8.69
N GLY A 119 -33.07 10.71 9.25
CA GLY A 119 -33.52 10.85 10.65
C GLY A 119 -32.38 10.98 11.68
N PHE A 120 -31.12 10.93 11.24
CA PHE A 120 -29.94 11.16 12.07
C PHE A 120 -29.25 12.48 11.69
N TYR A 121 -28.61 13.11 12.67
CA TYR A 121 -27.89 14.37 12.50
C TYR A 121 -26.50 14.31 13.12
N TRP A 122 -25.55 15.06 12.54
CA TRP A 122 -24.18 15.15 13.06
C TRP A 122 -24.15 15.85 14.41
N HIS A 123 -23.61 15.16 15.40
CA HIS A 123 -23.22 15.68 16.71
C HIS A 123 -21.71 15.46 16.92
N ASN A 124 -21.17 16.03 18.00
CA ASN A 124 -19.73 15.98 18.32
C ASN A 124 -19.12 14.56 18.34
N GLN A 125 -19.93 13.51 18.55
CA GLN A 125 -19.47 12.12 18.68
C GLN A 125 -19.94 11.21 17.54
N GLY A 126 -20.60 11.75 16.50
CA GLY A 126 -21.17 10.98 15.40
C GLY A 126 -22.63 11.33 15.12
N CYS A 127 -23.30 10.46 14.37
CA CYS A 127 -24.71 10.63 14.01
C CYS A 127 -25.62 10.14 15.14
N GLN A 128 -26.54 10.98 15.59
CA GLN A 128 -27.53 10.65 16.61
C GLN A 128 -28.96 10.74 16.05
N CYS A 129 -29.85 9.84 16.51
CA CYS A 129 -31.25 9.83 16.11
C CYS A 129 -31.99 10.98 16.78
N GLY A 130 -32.56 11.89 16.01
CA GLY A 130 -33.41 12.95 16.54
C GLY A 130 -34.83 12.46 16.71
N THR A 131 -35.33 12.36 17.95
CA THR A 131 -36.76 12.13 18.20
C THR A 131 -37.54 13.41 17.89
N GLY A 132 -38.00 13.56 16.65
CA GLY A 132 -39.09 14.46 16.27
C GLY A 132 -38.89 15.97 16.50
N MET A 133 -38.77 16.69 15.38
CA MET A 133 -39.03 18.12 15.18
C MET A 133 -37.92 19.14 15.51
N GLN A 134 -37.74 20.02 14.50
CA GLN A 134 -37.01 21.30 14.45
C GLN A 134 -35.49 21.17 14.23
N ALA A 135 -34.88 21.66 13.15
CA ALA A 135 -35.34 22.62 12.16
C ALA A 135 -34.66 22.35 10.80
N GLN A 136 -35.47 22.27 9.74
CA GLN A 136 -35.07 22.93 8.50
C GLN A 136 -34.86 24.41 8.82
N HIS A 137 -33.75 24.95 8.34
CA HIS A 137 -33.59 26.26 7.69
C HIS A 137 -32.35 27.04 8.15
N PRO A 138 -31.79 27.92 7.29
CA PRO A 138 -32.07 28.15 5.88
C PRO A 138 -31.08 27.46 4.94
#